data_AF-A0A929Y9M8-F1
#
_entry.id   AF-A0A929Y9M8-F1
#
_cell.length_a   1.000
_cell.length_b   1.000
_cell.length_c   1.000
_cell.angle_alpha   90.00
_cell.angle_beta   90.00
_cell.angle_gamma   90.00
#
_symmetry.space_group_name_H-M   'P 1'
#
loop_
_entity.id
_entity.type
_entity.pdbx_description
1 polymer ?
#
loop_
_entity_poly.entity_id
_entity_poly.type
_entity_poly.pdbx_seq_one_letter_code
_entity_poly.pdbx_strand_id
1 'polypeptide(L)'
;FETTGKEVSTDSFYWNNRLIGALADASYAKSRIHVERYQARVQAKCYQLLTDCKKEVLKKKRSGKEIRNMLEECNEKIALCTKKETEDLLDKVLYEASSSMKNCFARSDA
;
A
#
# COMPACT_ATOMS: atom_id res chain seq x y z
N PHE A 1 -0.99 -0.71 10.98
CA PHE A 1 -2.02 -1.69 10.56
C PHE A 1 -1.45 -3.09 10.73
N GLU A 2 -2.23 -4.01 11.29
CA GLU A 2 -1.74 -5.23 11.95
C GLU A 2 -0.97 -6.17 10.99
N THR A 3 0.16 -6.73 11.41
CA THR A 3 1.09 -7.38 10.47
C THR A 3 0.89 -8.88 10.31
N THR A 4 0.39 -9.61 11.30
CA THR A 4 0.43 -11.10 11.28
C THR A 4 -0.64 -11.75 12.17
N GLY A 5 -1.91 -11.44 11.93
CA GLY A 5 -3.02 -12.21 12.49
C GLY A 5 -3.18 -13.57 11.77
N LYS A 6 -3.62 -14.62 12.49
CA LYS A 6 -3.95 -15.93 11.87
C LYS A 6 -5.16 -15.83 10.95
N GLU A 7 -6.09 -14.94 11.27
CA GLU A 7 -7.32 -14.72 10.52
C GLU A 7 -7.06 -13.78 9.34
N VAL A 8 -7.64 -14.12 8.19
CA VAL A 8 -7.56 -13.30 6.98
C VAL A 8 -8.28 -11.98 7.22
N SER A 9 -7.64 -10.85 6.91
CA SER A 9 -8.20 -9.52 7.11
C SER A 9 -7.70 -8.53 6.06
N THR A 10 -8.58 -7.63 5.60
CA THR A 10 -8.22 -6.52 4.71
C THR A 10 -7.58 -5.34 5.45
N ASP A 11 -7.53 -5.39 6.78
CA ASP A 11 -6.81 -4.41 7.61
C ASP A 11 -5.36 -4.79 7.86
N SER A 12 -4.91 -5.96 7.38
CA SER A 12 -3.55 -6.44 7.57
C SER A 12 -2.70 -6.26 6.31
N PHE A 13 -1.49 -5.70 6.47
CA PHE A 13 -0.56 -5.55 5.35
C PHE A 13 -0.24 -6.89 4.68
N TYR A 14 0.00 -7.90 5.50
CA TYR A 14 0.39 -9.21 5.04
C TYR A 14 -0.72 -9.89 4.23
N TRP A 15 -1.95 -9.87 4.75
CA TRP A 15 -3.09 -10.45 4.06
C TRP A 15 -3.45 -9.66 2.80
N ASN A 16 -3.38 -8.33 2.84
CA ASN A 16 -3.58 -7.51 1.64
C ASN A 16 -2.59 -7.89 0.53
N ASN A 17 -1.30 -8.02 0.83
CA ASN A 17 -0.32 -8.42 -0.19
C ASN A 17 -0.59 -9.81 -0.77
N ARG A 18 -1.09 -10.76 0.04
CA ARG A 18 -1.49 -12.09 -0.46
C ARG A 18 -2.73 -12.05 -1.34
N LEU A 19 -3.75 -11.32 -0.91
CA LEU A 19 -4.98 -11.13 -1.69
C LEU A 19 -4.67 -10.44 -3.01
N ILE A 20 -3.84 -9.39 -2.98
CA ILE A 20 -3.35 -8.69 -4.17
C ILE A 20 -2.63 -9.68 -5.10
N GLY A 21 -1.72 -10.49 -4.59
CA GLY A 21 -1.00 -11.48 -5.41
C GLY A 21 -1.94 -12.47 -6.10
N ALA A 22 -2.91 -13.03 -5.37
CA ALA A 22 -3.87 -13.98 -5.92
C ALA A 22 -4.80 -13.34 -6.97
N LEU A 23 -5.31 -12.14 -6.71
CA LEU A 23 -6.20 -11.41 -7.62
C LEU A 23 -5.44 -10.93 -8.87
N ALA A 24 -4.24 -10.39 -8.68
CA ALA A 24 -3.41 -9.91 -9.77
C ALA A 24 -2.94 -11.05 -10.67
N ASP A 25 -2.68 -12.25 -10.15
CA ASP A 25 -2.36 -13.43 -10.97
C ASP A 25 -3.54 -13.83 -11.87
N ALA A 26 -4.75 -13.89 -11.30
CA ALA A 26 -5.97 -14.25 -12.04
C ALA A 26 -6.32 -13.27 -13.18
N SER A 27 -5.99 -11.98 -13.03
CA SER A 27 -6.20 -10.93 -14.05
C SER A 27 -4.92 -10.23 -14.49
N TYR A 28 -3.82 -10.96 -14.62
CA TYR A 28 -2.45 -10.42 -14.80
C TYR A 28 -2.32 -9.30 -15.84
N ALA A 29 -2.82 -9.52 -17.06
CA ALA A 29 -2.68 -8.55 -18.15
C ALA A 29 -3.30 -7.19 -17.82
N LYS A 30 -4.39 -7.16 -17.04
CA LYS A 30 -5.08 -5.94 -16.63
C LYS A 30 -4.53 -5.38 -15.31
N SER A 31 -4.09 -6.25 -14.40
CA SER A 31 -3.63 -5.86 -13.07
C SER A 31 -2.19 -5.34 -13.02
N ARG A 32 -1.31 -5.75 -13.95
CA ARG A 32 0.11 -5.38 -13.94
C ARG A 32 0.35 -3.87 -13.87
N ILE A 33 -0.41 -3.07 -14.61
CA ILE A 33 -0.26 -1.61 -14.62
C ILE A 33 -0.59 -0.98 -13.25
N HIS A 34 -1.54 -1.55 -12.51
CA HIS A 34 -1.89 -1.06 -11.17
C HIS A 34 -0.76 -1.37 -10.18
N VAL A 35 -0.13 -2.55 -10.30
CA VAL A 35 1.04 -2.93 -9.49
C VAL A 35 2.24 -2.02 -9.76
N GLU A 36 2.55 -1.74 -11.03
CA GLU A 36 3.65 -0.83 -11.41
C GLU A 36 3.42 0.60 -10.87
N ARG A 37 2.18 1.10 -10.98
CA ARG A 37 1.78 2.40 -10.41
C ARG A 37 1.91 2.43 -8.89
N TYR A 38 1.49 1.37 -8.21
CA TYR A 38 1.64 1.23 -6.76
C TYR A 38 3.12 1.31 -6.35
N GLN A 39 4.00 0.54 -7.01
CA GLN A 39 5.44 0.55 -6.74
C GLN A 39 6.03 1.95 -6.89
N ALA A 40 5.70 2.65 -8.00
CA ALA A 40 6.18 4.01 -8.24
C ALA A 40 5.66 5.01 -7.18
N ARG A 41 4.37 4.94 -6.81
CA ARG A 41 3.76 5.86 -5.84
C ARG A 41 4.31 5.67 -4.43
N VAL A 42 4.39 4.42 -3.96
CA VAL A 42 4.94 4.10 -2.64
C VAL A 42 6.39 4.55 -2.57
N GLN A 43 7.20 4.23 -3.58
CA GLN A 43 8.60 4.64 -3.61
C GLN A 43 8.75 6.16 -3.56
N ALA A 44 8.05 6.91 -4.42
CA ALA A 44 8.15 8.37 -4.47
C ALA A 44 7.72 9.02 -3.15
N LYS A 45 6.56 8.64 -2.60
CA LYS A 45 6.02 9.24 -1.37
C LYS A 45 6.84 8.88 -0.14
N CYS A 46 7.24 7.61 0.00
CA CYS A 46 8.05 7.19 1.14
C CYS A 46 9.45 7.82 1.09
N TYR A 47 10.03 7.97 -0.11
CA TYR A 47 11.31 8.66 -0.27
C TYR A 47 11.24 10.12 0.15
N GLN A 48 10.17 10.83 -0.21
CA GLN A 48 9.93 12.20 0.23
C GLN A 48 9.81 12.27 1.76
N LEU A 49 8.96 11.45 2.37
CA LEU A 49 8.78 11.39 3.84
C LEU A 49 10.10 11.12 4.56
N LEU A 50 10.90 10.19 4.05
CA LEU A 50 12.21 9.85 4.62
C LEU A 50 13.20 11.01 4.50
N THR A 51 13.19 11.72 3.37
CA THR A 51 14.04 12.90 3.16
C THR A 51 13.68 14.04 4.11
N ASP A 52 12.38 14.30 4.27
CA ASP A 52 11.90 15.35 5.16
C ASP A 52 12.20 15.01 6.63
N CYS A 53 11.98 13.75 7.01
CA CYS A 53 12.36 13.24 8.33
C CYS A 53 13.85 13.45 8.61
N LYS A 54 14.72 13.08 7.67
CA LYS A 54 16.18 13.27 7.79
C LYS A 54 16.55 14.74 7.99
N LYS A 55 15.96 15.64 7.19
CA LYS A 55 16.19 17.09 7.35
C LYS A 55 15.79 17.56 8.74
N GLU A 56 14.63 17.15 9.23
CA GLU A 56 14.14 17.58 10.54
C GLU A 56 15.02 17.07 11.68
N VAL A 57 15.45 15.81 11.64
CA VAL A 57 16.34 15.21 12.65
C VAL A 57 17.66 15.96 12.73
N LEU A 58 18.23 16.38 11.58
CA LEU A 58 19.53 17.07 11.50
C LEU A 58 19.50 18.55 11.93
N LYS A 59 18.34 19.21 11.96
CA LYS A 59 18.23 20.68 12.18
C LYS A 59 18.61 21.17 13.58
N LYS A 60 18.53 20.34 14.63
CA LYS A 60 18.74 20.78 16.02
C LYS A 60 19.54 19.75 16.80
N LYS A 61 20.39 20.22 17.73
CA LYS A 61 20.91 19.35 18.80
C LYS A 61 19.73 18.95 19.67
N ARG A 62 19.36 17.66 19.62
CA ARG A 62 18.25 17.06 20.36
C ARG A 62 18.77 15.90 21.20
N SER A 63 18.06 15.58 22.28
CA SER A 63 18.33 14.39 23.06
C SER A 63 18.04 13.12 22.24
N GLY A 64 18.69 12.01 22.60
CA GLY A 64 18.42 10.72 21.94
C GLY A 64 16.98 10.21 22.11
N LYS A 65 16.21 10.73 23.09
CA LYS A 65 14.78 10.40 23.25
C LYS A 65 13.93 11.14 22.21
N GLU A 66 14.18 12.43 22.01
CA GLU A 66 13.46 13.23 21.00
C GLU A 66 13.70 12.70 19.59
N ILE A 67 14.94 12.32 19.27
CA ILE A 67 15.26 11.72 17.97
C ILE A 67 14.48 10.42 17.75
N ARG A 68 14.40 9.55 18.77
CA ARG A 68 13.62 8.30 18.67
C ARG A 68 12.13 8.57 18.42
N ASN A 69 11.52 9.47 19.17
CA ASN A 69 10.11 9.83 18.97
C ASN A 69 9.85 10.36 17.55
N MET A 70 10.75 11.19 17.01
CA MET A 70 10.64 11.67 15.63
C MET A 70 10.73 10.54 14.61
N LEU A 71 11.66 9.59 14.80
CA LEU A 71 11.80 8.43 13.92
C LEU A 71 10.56 7.51 13.98
N GLU A 72 9.97 7.32 15.17
CA GLU A 72 8.70 6.60 15.33
C GLU A 72 7.56 7.31 14.58
N GLU A 73 7.44 8.63 14.70
CA GLU A 73 6.45 9.41 13.96
C GLU A 73 6.66 9.31 12.43
N CYS A 74 7.91 9.32 11.97
CA CYS A 74 8.23 9.12 10.55
C CYS A 74 7.86 7.72 10.06
N ASN A 75 8.12 6.69 10.87
CA ASN A 75 7.72 5.31 10.56
C ASN A 75 6.20 5.18 10.49
N GLU A 76 5.46 5.82 11.40
CA GLU A 76 3.99 5.85 11.38
C GLU A 76 3.47 6.50 10.09
N LYS A 77 4.04 7.63 9.67
CA LYS A 77 3.68 8.30 8.40
C LYS A 77 3.95 7.43 7.18
N ILE A 78 5.09 6.74 7.15
CA ILE A 78 5.43 5.80 6.08
C ILE A 78 4.43 4.65 6.08
N ALA A 79 4.14 4.06 7.24
CA ALA A 79 3.19 2.96 7.36
C ALA A 79 1.78 3.37 6.89
N LEU A 80 1.29 4.55 7.27
CA LEU A 80 0.01 5.09 6.83
C LEU A 80 -0.01 5.33 5.31
N CYS A 81 1.07 5.89 4.76
CA CYS A 81 1.20 6.08 3.32
C CYS A 81 1.16 4.74 2.58
N THR A 82 1.94 3.75 3.04
CA THR A 82 1.94 2.41 2.45
C THR A 82 0.57 1.77 2.56
N LYS A 83 -0.11 1.85 3.72
CA LYS A 83 -1.47 1.32 3.92
C LYS A 83 -2.42 1.82 2.84
N LYS A 84 -2.48 3.15 2.67
CA LYS A 84 -3.39 3.80 1.72
C LYS A 84 -3.14 3.36 0.28
N GLU A 85 -1.88 3.29 -0.14
CA GLU A 85 -1.54 2.84 -1.49
C GLU A 85 -1.82 1.33 -1.68
N THR A 86 -1.64 0.52 -0.64
CA THR A 86 -1.97 -0.92 -0.68
C THR A 86 -3.48 -1.15 -0.76
N GLU A 87 -4.28 -0.37 -0.02
CA GLU A 87 -5.75 -0.40 -0.10
C GLU A 87 -6.23 -0.01 -1.51
N ASP A 88 -5.66 1.05 -2.11
CA ASP A 88 -5.94 1.46 -3.50
C ASP A 88 -5.55 0.39 -4.52
N LEU A 89 -4.43 -0.32 -4.31
CA LEU A 89 -4.04 -1.43 -5.18
C LEU A 89 -5.01 -2.61 -5.04
N LEU A 90 -5.37 -3.00 -3.81
CA LEU A 90 -6.30 -4.10 -3.54
C LEU A 90 -7.65 -3.86 -4.21
N ASP A 91 -8.19 -2.65 -4.09
CA ASP A 91 -9.44 -2.23 -4.75
C ASP A 91 -9.37 -2.44 -6.26
N LYS A 92 -8.31 -1.95 -6.91
CA LYS A 92 -8.14 -2.06 -8.37
C LYS A 92 -7.99 -3.49 -8.84
N VAL A 93 -7.16 -4.30 -8.19
CA VAL A 93 -6.97 -5.69 -8.64
C VAL A 93 -8.22 -6.53 -8.37
N LEU A 94 -8.96 -6.25 -7.30
CA LEU A 94 -10.26 -6.86 -7.04
C LEU A 94 -11.26 -6.50 -8.13
N TYR A 95 -11.30 -5.23 -8.55
CA TYR A 95 -12.16 -4.77 -9.65
C TYR A 95 -11.83 -5.47 -10.98
N GLU A 96 -10.56 -5.54 -11.36
CA GLU A 96 -10.14 -6.20 -12.61
C GLU A 96 -10.48 -7.69 -12.62
N ALA A 97 -10.22 -8.38 -11.50
CA ALA A 97 -10.49 -9.79 -11.34
C ALA A 97 -11.99 -10.08 -11.36
N SER A 98 -12.79 -9.34 -10.59
CA SER A 98 -14.25 -9.51 -10.50
C SER A 98 -14.97 -9.24 -11.82
N SER A 99 -14.54 -8.21 -12.55
CA SER A 99 -15.09 -7.89 -13.88
C SER A 99 -14.81 -8.95 -14.94
N SER A 100 -13.80 -9.79 -14.72
CA SER A 100 -13.35 -10.82 -15.66
C SER A 100 -13.82 -12.23 -15.29
N MET A 101 -14.63 -12.38 -14.23
CA MET A 101 -15.13 -13.69 -13.79
C MET A 101 -16.15 -14.28 -14.76
N LYS A 102 -16.23 -15.62 -14.84
CA LYS A 102 -17.15 -16.34 -15.76
C LYS A 102 -18.63 -16.10 -15.46
N ASN A 103 -18.96 -15.72 -14.23
CA ASN A 103 -20.31 -15.38 -13.79
C ASN A 103 -20.61 -13.88 -13.97
N CYS A 104 -19.76 -13.12 -14.67
CA CYS A 104 -20.06 -11.73 -14.98
C CYS A 104 -21.23 -11.66 -15.96
N PHE A 105 -22.10 -10.67 -15.77
CA PHE A 105 -23.15 -10.31 -16.71
C PHE A 105 -23.04 -8.82 -16.99
N ALA A 106 -22.73 -8.47 -18.24
CA ALA A 106 -22.64 -7.09 -18.69
C ALA A 106 -23.62 -6.90 -19.85
N ARG A 107 -24.67 -6.10 -19.62
CA ARG A 107 -25.59 -5.67 -20.68
C ARG A 107 -25.19 -4.28 -21.12
N SER A 108 -24.72 -4.15 -22.36
CA SER A 108 -24.48 -2.85 -23.00
C SER A 108 -25.84 -2.16 -23.14
N ASP A 109 -25.98 -0.98 -22.57
CA ASP A 109 -27.15 -0.09 -22.70
C ASP A 109 -27.08 0.79 -23.96
N ALA A 110 -26.33 0.33 -24.96
CA ALA A 110 -26.19 1.00 -26.26
C ALA A 110 -27.47 0.92 -27.09
#